data_AF-A0A954NCA3-F1
#
_entry.id   AF-A0A954NCA3-F1
#
_cell.length_a   1.000
_cell.length_b   1.000
_cell.length_c   1.000
_cell.angle_alpha   90.00
_cell.angle_beta   90.00
_cell.angle_gamma   90.00
#
_symmetry.space_group_name_H-M   'P 1'
#
loop_
_entity.id
_entity.type
_entity.pdbx_description
1 polymer ?
#
loop_
_entity_poly.entity_id
_entity_poly.type
_entity_poly.pdbx_seq_one_letter_code
_entity_poly.pdbx_strand_id
1 'polypeptide(L)' 'MERKQRTCLKCGRWFDSASPANRICRKCSQINNKVPMSEAQLQRQRGAMRHNGRIINDLPEE' A
#
# COMPACT_ATOMS: atom_id res chain seq x y z
N MET A 1 0.73 17.37 10.31
CA MET A 1 -0.45 16.80 9.62
C MET A 1 -1.51 16.47 10.65
N GLU A 2 -2.73 16.95 10.45
CA GLU A 2 -3.86 16.67 11.33
C GLU A 2 -4.32 15.21 11.15
N ARG A 3 -4.48 14.48 12.26
CA ARG A 3 -5.03 13.12 12.23
C ARG A 3 -6.55 13.21 12.04
N LYS A 4 -7.09 12.45 11.09
CA LYS A 4 -8.54 12.41 10.82
C LYS A 4 -9.08 10.99 10.95
N GLN A 5 -10.28 10.89 11.51
CA GLN A 5 -11.10 9.68 11.53
C GLN A 5 -11.44 9.26 10.09
N ARG A 6 -11.10 8.03 9.72
CA ARG A 6 -11.37 7.47 8.38
C ARG A 6 -11.78 6.00 8.46
N THR A 7 -12.45 5.54 7.40
CA THR A 7 -12.85 4.13 7.24
C THR A 7 -11.75 3.32 6.56
N CYS A 8 -11.43 2.15 7.10
CA CYS A 8 -10.48 1.20 6.52
C CYS A 8 -11.04 0.54 5.28
N LEU A 9 -10.31 0.60 4.16
CA LEU A 9 -10.73 0.00 2.88
C LEU A 9 -10.72 -1.53 2.89
N LYS A 10 -10.01 -2.17 3.83
CA LYS A 10 -9.95 -3.64 3.93
C LYS A 10 -11.05 -4.24 4.80
N CYS A 11 -11.44 -3.55 5.88
CA CYS A 11 -12.33 -4.14 6.90
C CYS A 11 -13.49 -3.24 7.34
N GLY A 12 -13.63 -2.04 6.77
CA GLY A 12 -14.73 -1.12 7.05
C GLY A 12 -14.68 -0.42 8.43
N ARG A 13 -13.69 -0.72 9.28
CA ARG A 13 -13.59 -0.10 10.61
C ARG A 13 -13.05 1.31 10.55
N TRP A 14 -13.59 2.16 11.41
CA TRP A 14 -13.10 3.50 11.70
C TRP A 14 -11.73 3.48 12.40
N PHE A 15 -10.81 4.36 12.02
CA PHE A 15 -9.49 4.50 12.63
C PHE A 15 -8.89 5.90 12.40
N ASP A 16 -7.96 6.30 13.26
CA ASP A 16 -7.21 7.54 13.09
C ASP A 16 -6.15 7.41 12.00
N SER A 17 -6.22 8.29 11.01
CA SER A 17 -5.34 8.31 9.86
C SER A 17 -4.53 9.60 9.84
N ALA A 18 -3.20 9.47 9.81
CA ALA A 18 -2.28 10.62 9.80
C ALA A 18 -2.16 11.30 8.42
N SER A 19 -2.51 10.61 7.34
CA SER A 19 -2.38 11.11 5.96
C SER A 19 -3.56 10.64 5.10
N PRO A 20 -4.08 11.46 4.16
CA PRO A 20 -5.08 11.01 3.17
C PRO A 20 -4.67 9.76 2.39
N ALA A 21 -3.36 9.58 2.23
CA ALA A 21 -2.79 8.40 1.63
C ALA A 21 -2.95 7.17 2.53
N ASN A 22 -3.21 6.03 1.91
CA ASN A 22 -3.24 4.71 2.54
C ASN A 22 -4.30 4.55 3.67
N ARG A 23 -5.55 4.32 3.27
CA ARG A 23 -6.71 4.12 4.17
C ARG A 23 -6.81 2.70 4.72
N ILE A 24 -5.73 2.19 5.33
CA ILE A 24 -5.65 0.85 5.92
C ILE A 24 -5.34 0.94 7.41
N CYS A 25 -6.22 0.39 8.26
CA CYS A 25 -6.01 0.44 9.71
C CYS A 25 -4.79 -0.38 10.16
N ARG A 26 -4.24 -0.06 11.35
CA ARG A 26 -3.04 -0.71 11.89
C ARG A 26 -3.11 -2.24 11.88
N LYS A 27 -4.26 -2.81 12.29
CA LYS A 27 -4.48 -4.27 12.29
C LYS A 27 -4.38 -4.87 10.88
N CYS A 28 -5.04 -4.24 9.91
CA CYS A 28 -5.03 -4.72 8.52
C CYS A 28 -3.64 -4.55 7.87
N SER A 29 -2.92 -3.49 8.20
CA SER A 29 -1.53 -3.27 7.78
C SER A 29 -0.62 -4.38 8.30
N GLN A 30 -0.71 -4.73 9.59
CA GLN A 30 0.05 -5.84 10.17
C GLN A 30 -0.24 -7.19 9.50
N ILE A 31 -1.49 -7.45 9.10
CA ILE A 31 -1.84 -8.67 8.35
C ILE A 31 -1.13 -8.70 7.00
N ASN A 32 -1.14 -7.57 6.27
CA ASN A 32 -0.47 -7.50 4.96
C ASN A 32 1.04 -7.71 5.09
N ASN A 33 1.68 -7.15 6.13
CA ASN A 33 3.11 -7.32 6.37
C ASN A 33 3.52 -8.75 6.73
N LYS A 34 2.57 -9.60 7.14
CA LYS A 34 2.81 -11.01 7.47
C LYS A 34 2.73 -11.94 6.28
N VAL A 35 2.32 -11.47 5.11
CA VAL A 35 2.22 -12.30 3.91
C VAL A 35 3.62 -12.40 3.28
N PRO A 36 4.30 -13.55 3.33
CA PRO A 36 5.62 -13.71 2.76
C PRO A 36 5.47 -13.87 1.25
N MET A 37 5.39 -12.75 0.53
CA MET A 37 5.46 -12.73 -0.92
C MET A 37 6.63 -11.86 -1.35
N SER A 38 7.45 -12.37 -2.24
CA SER A 38 8.49 -11.57 -2.88
C SER A 38 7.84 -10.54 -3.82
N GLU A 39 8.57 -9.46 -4.10
CA GLU A 39 8.12 -8.45 -5.07
C GLU A 39 7.83 -9.08 -6.44
N ALA A 40 8.63 -10.06 -6.86
CA ALA A 40 8.41 -10.82 -8.10
C ALA A 40 7.11 -11.65 -8.09
N GLN A 41 6.67 -12.17 -6.93
CA GLN A 41 5.38 -12.84 -6.81
C GLN A 41 4.22 -11.84 -6.85
N LEU A 42 4.36 -10.71 -6.15
CA LEU A 42 3.39 -9.61 -6.18
C LEU A 42 3.21 -9.05 -7.59
N GLN A 43 4.30 -8.83 -8.32
CA GLN A 43 4.32 -8.30 -9.67
C GLN A 43 3.67 -9.27 -10.67
N ARG A 44 3.85 -10.58 -10.51
CA ARG A 44 3.12 -11.58 -11.32
C ARG A 44 1.61 -11.54 -11.11
N GLN A 45 1.14 -11.23 -9.90
CA GLN A 45 -0.29 -11.18 -9.60
C GLN A 45 -0.93 -9.83 -9.95
N ARG A 46 -0.20 -8.72 -9.75
CA ARG A 46 -0.74 -7.35 -9.81
C ARG A 46 -0.21 -6.52 -10.99
N GLY A 47 0.78 -7.03 -11.71
CA GLY A 47 1.52 -6.28 -12.71
C GLY A 47 2.66 -5.44 -12.12
N ALA A 48 3.48 -4.89 -13.01
CA ALA A 48 4.59 -4.01 -12.66
C ALA A 48 4.10 -2.69 -12.08
N MET A 49 4.77 -2.19 -11.04
CA MET A 49 4.53 -0.83 -10.54
C MET A 49 4.97 0.18 -11.60
N ARG A 50 4.09 1.15 -11.90
CA ARG A 50 4.33 2.17 -12.91
C ARG A 50 4.10 3.57 -12.35
N HIS A 51 4.92 4.51 -12.79
CA HIS A 51 4.74 5.95 -12.58
C HIS A 51 4.51 6.61 -13.95
N ASN A 52 3.35 7.23 -14.14
CA ASN A 52 2.94 7.85 -15.43
C ASN A 52 3.13 6.90 -16.64
N GLY A 53 2.81 5.62 -16.47
CA GLY A 53 2.92 4.59 -17.50
C GLY A 53 4.30 3.93 -17.64
N ARG A 54 5.35 4.47 -17.01
CA ARG A 54 6.73 3.92 -17.01
C ARG A 54 6.97 3.01 -15.81
N ILE A 55 7.67 1.88 -15.98
CA ILE A 55 7.97 0.94 -14.88
C ILE A 55 8.97 1.60 -13.91
N ILE A 56 8.69 1.55 -12.61
CA ILE A 56 9.48 2.27 -11.60
C ILE A 56 10.85 1.61 -11.34
N ASN A 57 10.96 0.29 -11.50
CA ASN A 57 12.20 -0.46 -11.26
C ASN A 57 13.13 -0.56 -12.49
N ASP A 58 12.76 0.05 -13.62
CA ASP A 58 13.61 0.15 -14.83
C ASP A 58 14.39 1.49 -14.89
N LEU A 59 14.32 2.30 -13.84
CA LEU A 59 15.10 3.54 -13.78
C LEU A 59 16.55 3.19 -13.44
N PRO A 60 17.55 3.54 -14.28
CA PRO A 60 18.94 3.45 -13.88
C PRO A 60 19.13 4.32 -12.63
N GLU A 61 19.89 3.82 -11.66
CA GLU A 61 20.36 4.61 -10.53
C GLU A 61 21.12 5.82 -11.10
N GLU A 62 20.55 7.03 -10.91
CA GLU A 62 21.24 8.31 -11.21
C GLU A 62 22.24 8.65 -10.11
#